data_AF-A0A563U4S2-F1
#
_entry.id   AF-A0A563U4S2-F1
#
_cell.length_a   1.000
_cell.length_b   1.000
_cell.length_c   1.000
_cell.angle_alpha   90.00
_cell.angle_beta   90.00
_cell.angle_gamma   90.00
#
_symmetry.space_group_name_H-M   'P 1'
#
loop_
_entity.id
_entity.type
_entity.pdbx_description
1 polymer ?
#
loop_
_entity_poly.entity_id
_entity_poly.type
_entity_poly.pdbx_seq_one_letter_code
_entity_poly.pdbx_strand_id
1 'polypeptide(L)'
;MAKNQWYHVHLYIKSNTGSNTNGHVQIVIDNVIVLDQDIRWTTNDSKRMIDQLTWHTFRGGNDSAWWTNTTDYIYYDNLVVHRISS
;
A
#
# COMPACT_ATOMS: atom_id res chain seq x y z
N MET A 1 -0.26 12.01 -12.74
CA MET A 1 -1.39 12.28 -11.83
C MET A 1 -1.66 13.77 -11.82
N ALA A 2 -2.93 14.19 -11.76
CA ALA A 2 -3.35 15.60 -11.77
C ALA A 2 -3.78 16.04 -10.36
N LYS A 3 -3.60 17.33 -10.03
CA LYS A 3 -4.16 17.92 -8.81
C LYS A 3 -5.68 18.00 -8.91
N ASN A 4 -6.38 17.92 -7.77
CA ASN A 4 -7.85 17.95 -7.67
C ASN A 4 -8.58 16.85 -8.45
N GLN A 5 -7.90 15.73 -8.71
CA GLN A 5 -8.48 14.52 -9.29
C GLN A 5 -8.57 13.44 -8.21
N TRP A 6 -9.73 12.81 -8.07
CA TRP A 6 -9.88 11.61 -7.27
C TRP A 6 -9.33 10.40 -8.01
N TYR A 7 -8.61 9.56 -7.29
CA TYR A 7 -8.07 8.29 -7.77
C TYR A 7 -8.64 7.17 -6.90
N HIS A 8 -9.30 6.20 -7.51
CA HIS A 8 -9.76 5.03 -6.79
C HIS A 8 -8.61 4.02 -6.70
N VAL A 9 -8.14 3.77 -5.48
CA VAL A 9 -7.00 2.88 -5.23
C VAL A 9 -7.50 1.60 -4.56
N HIS A 10 -7.16 0.46 -5.16
CA HIS A 10 -7.39 -0.87 -4.59
C HIS A 10 -6.05 -1.55 -4.30
N LEU A 11 -5.91 -2.09 -3.08
CA LEU A 11 -4.74 -2.83 -2.63
C LEU A 11 -5.15 -4.25 -2.25
N TYR A 12 -4.40 -5.24 -2.72
CA TYR A 12 -4.51 -6.61 -2.27
C TYR A 12 -3.15 -7.12 -1.81
N ILE A 13 -3.13 -7.79 -0.66
CA ILE A 13 -1.93 -8.34 -0.04
C ILE A 13 -2.20 -9.77 0.42
N LYS A 14 -1.26 -10.66 0.15
CA LYS A 14 -1.24 -12.05 0.62
C LYS A 14 0.13 -12.38 1.19
N SER A 15 0.16 -12.88 2.42
CA SER A 15 1.38 -13.40 3.06
C SER A 15 1.96 -14.59 2.27
N ASN A 16 3.29 -14.71 2.28
CA ASN A 16 3.97 -15.92 1.80
C ASN A 16 4.08 -16.96 2.93
N THR A 17 4.51 -18.19 2.59
CA THR A 17 4.81 -19.25 3.57
C THR A 17 6.31 -19.58 3.57
N GLY A 18 6.92 -19.72 4.74
CA GLY A 18 8.34 -20.06 4.90
C GLY A 18 9.24 -19.17 4.05
N SER A 19 10.13 -19.78 3.27
CA SER A 19 11.05 -19.08 2.37
C SER A 19 10.55 -19.00 0.91
N ASN A 20 9.27 -19.31 0.65
CA ASN A 20 8.71 -19.33 -0.70
C ASN A 20 8.32 -17.92 -1.19
N THR A 21 8.41 -17.68 -2.49
CA THR A 21 7.89 -16.48 -3.17
C THR A 21 6.47 -16.75 -3.66
N ASN A 22 5.55 -17.00 -2.73
CA ASN A 22 4.14 -17.34 -3.00
C ASN A 22 3.12 -16.44 -2.27
N GLY A 23 3.63 -15.39 -1.62
CA GLY A 23 2.82 -14.24 -1.24
C GLY A 23 2.54 -13.39 -2.47
N HIS A 24 1.71 -12.38 -2.33
CA HIS A 24 1.26 -11.60 -3.48
C HIS A 24 0.99 -10.15 -3.09
N VAL A 25 1.26 -9.23 -4.01
CA VAL A 25 0.98 -7.81 -3.89
C VAL A 25 0.33 -7.30 -5.16
N GLN A 26 -0.78 -6.59 -5.02
CA GLN A 26 -1.44 -5.92 -6.14
C GLN A 26 -1.84 -4.50 -5.77
N ILE A 27 -1.60 -3.56 -6.69
CA ILE A 27 -2.05 -2.18 -6.63
C ILE A 27 -2.75 -1.86 -7.94
N VAL A 28 -4.02 -1.44 -7.83
CA VAL A 28 -4.84 -1.02 -8.96
C VAL A 28 -5.27 0.42 -8.72
N ILE A 29 -5.08 1.29 -9.71
CA ILE A 29 -5.52 2.70 -9.68
C ILE A 29 -6.44 2.93 -10.86
N ASP A 30 -7.68 3.36 -10.60
CA ASP A 30 -8.70 3.58 -11.64
C ASP A 30 -8.84 2.39 -12.62
N ASN A 31 -8.91 1.17 -12.07
CA ASN A 31 -8.95 -0.11 -12.80
C ASN A 31 -7.72 -0.45 -13.65
N VAL A 32 -6.64 0.33 -13.55
CA VAL A 32 -5.35 0.02 -14.19
C VAL A 32 -4.43 -0.68 -13.20
N ILE A 33 -3.94 -1.86 -13.57
CA ILE A 33 -2.93 -2.58 -12.79
C ILE A 33 -1.61 -1.79 -12.84
N VAL A 34 -1.17 -1.32 -11.68
CA VAL A 34 0.12 -0.62 -11.52
C VAL A 34 1.19 -1.59 -11.04
N LEU A 35 0.80 -2.53 -10.17
CA LEU A 35 1.65 -3.61 -9.65
C LEU A 35 0.78 -4.85 -9.48
N ASP A 36 1.27 -6.00 -9.93
CA ASP A 36 0.67 -7.32 -9.73
C ASP A 36 1.78 -8.37 -9.87
N GLN A 37 2.24 -8.91 -8.75
CA GLN A 37 3.29 -9.93 -8.76
C GLN A 37 3.33 -10.74 -7.47
N ASP A 38 3.91 -11.94 -7.59
CA ASP A 38 4.29 -12.73 -6.43
C ASP A 38 5.49 -12.13 -5.70
N ILE A 39 5.48 -12.25 -4.38
CA ILE A 39 6.51 -11.69 -3.51
C ILE A 39 6.75 -12.59 -2.29
N ARG A 40 7.96 -12.49 -1.73
CA ARG A 40 8.32 -13.06 -0.45
C ARG A 40 8.43 -11.94 0.60
N TRP A 41 7.41 -11.82 1.45
CA TRP A 41 7.37 -10.82 2.52
C TRP A 41 8.30 -11.16 3.68
N THR A 42 8.31 -12.42 4.08
CA THR A 42 9.00 -12.89 5.29
C THR A 42 9.66 -14.25 5.03
N THR A 43 10.61 -14.60 5.89
CA THR A 43 11.15 -15.96 6.01
C THR A 43 10.82 -16.62 7.36
N ASN A 44 10.30 -15.84 8.32
CA ASN A 44 9.89 -16.30 9.63
C ASN A 44 8.36 -16.39 9.70
N ASP A 45 7.83 -17.61 9.75
CA ASP A 45 6.38 -17.86 9.73
C ASP A 45 5.63 -17.27 10.92
N SER A 46 6.29 -17.02 12.06
CA SER A 46 5.67 -16.35 13.22
C SER A 46 5.42 -14.86 12.99
N LYS A 47 6.01 -14.28 11.94
CA LYS A 47 5.91 -12.86 11.58
C LYS A 47 5.20 -12.63 10.24
N ARG A 48 4.65 -13.69 9.63
CA ARG A 48 4.10 -13.62 8.27
C ARG A 48 2.71 -12.99 8.18
N MET A 49 1.95 -12.94 9.28
CA MET A 49 0.58 -12.45 9.29
C MET A 49 0.53 -10.94 9.09
N ILE A 50 -0.45 -10.47 8.33
CA ILE A 50 -0.80 -9.05 8.25
C ILE A 50 -1.39 -8.66 9.61
N ASP A 51 -0.78 -7.69 10.29
CA ASP A 51 -1.16 -7.28 11.66
C ASP A 51 -1.77 -5.88 11.76
N GLN A 52 -1.55 -5.03 10.75
CA GLN A 52 -2.00 -3.64 10.76
C GLN A 52 -2.28 -3.12 9.36
N LEU A 53 -3.16 -2.11 9.29
CA LEU A 53 -3.30 -1.23 8.14
C LEU A 53 -2.56 0.06 8.44
N THR A 54 -1.63 0.46 7.56
CA THR A 54 -0.92 1.74 7.70
C THR A 54 -1.70 2.86 7.04
N TRP A 55 -1.79 4.02 7.73
CA TRP A 55 -2.37 5.25 7.19
C TRP A 55 -1.36 6.37 7.30
N HIS A 56 -0.49 6.46 6.30
CA HIS A 56 0.67 7.36 6.33
C HIS A 56 0.54 8.46 5.27
N THR A 57 0.44 9.71 5.73
CA THR A 57 0.39 10.90 4.87
C THR A 57 1.42 11.91 5.35
N PHE A 58 2.58 11.94 4.71
CA PHE A 58 3.67 12.85 5.05
C PHE A 58 4.54 13.12 3.80
N ARG A 59 5.34 14.18 3.83
CA ARG A 59 6.36 14.43 2.81
C ARG A 59 7.58 13.57 3.09
N GLY A 60 8.07 12.88 2.07
CA GLY A 60 9.08 11.85 2.20
C GLY A 60 10.52 12.35 2.37
N GLY A 61 11.45 11.44 2.07
CA GLY A 61 12.87 11.68 2.18
C GLY A 61 13.37 11.81 3.62
N ASN A 62 14.63 12.16 3.75
CA ASN A 62 15.30 12.39 5.03
C ASN A 62 16.06 13.73 5.06
N ASP A 63 15.77 14.63 4.12
CA ASP A 63 16.41 15.94 3.98
C ASP A 63 15.41 17.04 3.59
N SER A 64 15.90 18.28 3.51
CA SER A 64 15.08 19.46 3.23
C SER A 64 14.61 19.58 1.78
N ALA A 65 15.12 18.78 0.84
CA ALA A 65 14.68 18.83 -0.57
C ALA A 65 13.24 18.35 -0.75
N TRP A 66 12.69 17.64 0.24
CA TRP A 66 11.33 17.13 0.24
C TRP A 66 10.33 18.08 0.90
N TRP A 67 10.80 19.21 1.45
CA TRP A 67 9.96 20.17 2.15
C TRP A 67 9.20 21.08 1.18
N THR A 68 8.22 21.81 1.70
CA THR A 68 7.52 22.89 1.00
C THR A 68 7.34 24.07 1.93
N ASN A 69 7.10 25.26 1.36
CA ASN A 69 6.71 26.45 2.12
C ASN A 69 5.20 26.71 2.09
N THR A 70 4.41 25.74 1.59
CA THR A 70 2.95 25.81 1.51
C THR A 70 2.29 24.81 2.44
N THR A 71 1.11 25.15 2.94
CA THR A 71 0.20 24.14 3.49
C THR A 71 -0.52 23.48 2.33
N ASP A 72 -0.31 22.18 2.15
CA ASP A 72 -0.98 21.38 1.13
C ASP A 72 -1.89 20.36 1.80
N TYR A 73 -2.96 19.98 1.09
CA TYR A 73 -3.99 19.08 1.59
C TYR A 73 -4.10 17.85 0.69
N ILE A 74 -4.31 16.69 1.30
CA ILE A 74 -4.66 15.43 0.63
C ILE A 74 -5.97 14.95 1.28
N TYR A 75 -6.93 14.56 0.45
CA TYR A 75 -8.25 14.13 0.89
C TYR A 75 -8.42 12.63 0.61
N TYR A 76 -9.11 11.95 1.51
CA TYR A 76 -9.40 10.51 1.42
C TYR A 76 -10.88 10.31 1.69
N ASP A 77 -11.49 9.34 1.01
CA ASP A 77 -12.88 8.96 1.23
C ASP A 77 -13.11 7.50 0.82
N ASN A 78 -14.20 6.90 1.27
CA ASN A 78 -14.66 5.56 0.92
C ASN A 78 -13.65 4.43 1.23
N LEU A 79 -13.00 4.50 2.40
CA LEU A 79 -12.15 3.41 2.88
C LEU A 79 -13.00 2.15 3.13
N VAL A 80 -12.67 1.07 2.43
CA VAL A 80 -13.20 -0.27 2.68
C VAL A 80 -12.02 -1.21 2.95
N VAL A 81 -12.10 -1.94 4.07
CA VAL A 81 -11.09 -2.95 4.46
C VAL A 81 -11.80 -4.28 4.64
N HIS A 82 -11.36 -5.30 3.91
CA HIS A 82 -11.96 -6.62 3.96
C HIS A 82 -10.88 -7.70 4.14
N ARG A 83 -10.97 -8.47 5.22
CA ARG A 83 -10.13 -9.65 5.45
C ARG A 83 -10.69 -10.81 4.62
N ILE A 84 -9.90 -11.34 3.70
CA ILE A 84 -10.36 -12.31 2.70
C ILE A 84 -10.38 -13.75 3.22
N SER A 85 -9.51 -14.12 4.17
CA SER A 85 -9.50 -15.46 4.77
C SER A 85 -9.41 -15.41 6.29
N SER A 86 -10.19 -16.26 6.95
CA SER A 86 -10.15 -16.53 8.40
C SER A 86 -8.99 -17.45 8.76
#